data_AF-A0A7V0JI68-F1
#
_entry.id   AF-A0A7V0JI68-F1
#
_cell.length_a   1.000
_cell.length_b   1.000
_cell.length_c   1.000
_cell.angle_alpha   90.00
_cell.angle_beta   90.00
_cell.angle_gamma   90.00
#
_symmetry.space_group_name_H-M   'P 1'
#
loop_
_entity.id
_entity.type
_entity.pdbx_description
1 polymer ?
#
loop_
_entity_poly.entity_id
_entity_poly.type
_entity_poly.pdbx_seq_one_letter_code
_entity_poly.pdbx_strand_id
1 'polypeptide(L)'
;SIDVVTSGNHVWDYSQGRKLLDEESQLLRPLNYPPESPGKGSGVFVANRGTSIAVVNLQGRTFMYSIDCPFRVGEAEVERLRVKTPIIIVDIHAEATAEKQALAWHLDGRVSAVIGTHTHVQTADERILPGGTAFITDVGMTGPTDSVIGLDRKIALKRFLQGIPHRYRIASENLRLNAVLVAIDVETGKATKIQRINLP
;
A
#
# COMPACT_ATOMS: atom_id res chain seq x y z
N SER A 1 -17.45 6.38 -0.41
CA SER A 1 -16.77 6.71 0.86
C SER A 1 -15.40 6.06 0.86
N ILE A 2 -14.45 6.61 1.62
CA ILE A 2 -13.13 6.04 1.89
C ILE A 2 -13.01 5.99 3.42
N ASP A 3 -12.64 4.85 3.98
CA ASP A 3 -12.60 4.65 5.44
C ASP A 3 -11.19 4.77 6.03
N VAL A 4 -10.17 4.45 5.24
CA VAL A 4 -8.75 4.49 5.62
C VAL A 4 -7.93 4.90 4.41
N VAL A 5 -6.91 5.74 4.62
CA VAL A 5 -5.94 6.16 3.61
C VAL A 5 -4.56 5.70 4.05
N THR A 6 -3.93 4.82 3.27
CA THR A 6 -2.51 4.49 3.42
C THR A 6 -1.68 5.40 2.52
N SER A 7 -0.39 5.51 2.82
CA SER A 7 0.53 6.35 2.07
C SER A 7 1.84 5.61 1.77
N GLY A 8 2.92 6.36 1.54
CA GLY A 8 4.17 5.82 1.05
C GLY A 8 5.30 6.84 1.18
N ASN A 9 6.30 6.74 0.31
CA ASN A 9 7.52 7.56 0.41
C ASN A 9 7.25 9.07 0.27
N HIS A 10 6.20 9.46 -0.45
CA HIS A 10 5.84 10.87 -0.69
C HIS A 10 5.07 11.53 0.45
N VAL A 11 4.74 10.80 1.54
CA VAL A 11 4.00 11.37 2.68
C VAL A 11 4.73 12.54 3.36
N TRP A 12 6.05 12.66 3.13
CA TRP A 12 6.90 13.68 3.75
C TRP A 12 7.11 14.94 2.91
N ASP A 13 6.75 14.92 1.63
CA ASP A 13 7.09 15.95 0.64
C ASP A 13 6.40 17.28 0.91
N TYR A 14 5.20 17.24 1.48
CA TYR A 14 4.43 18.43 1.84
C TYR A 14 4.46 18.66 3.34
N SER A 15 5.40 19.48 3.79
CA SER A 15 5.63 19.75 5.22
C SER A 15 4.39 20.26 5.96
N GLN A 16 3.54 21.05 5.30
CA GLN A 16 2.29 21.56 5.86
C GLN A 16 1.26 20.46 6.13
N GLY A 17 1.29 19.37 5.35
CA GLY A 17 0.39 18.22 5.50
C GLY A 17 0.75 17.28 6.65
N ARG A 18 1.94 17.44 7.26
CA ARG A 18 2.40 16.54 8.34
C ARG A 18 1.51 16.58 9.59
N LYS A 19 0.88 17.72 9.88
CA LYS A 19 -0.06 17.85 11.02
C LYS A 19 -1.25 16.90 10.89
N LEU A 20 -1.71 16.65 9.65
CA LEU A 20 -2.81 15.73 9.37
C LEU A 20 -2.48 14.30 9.81
N LEU A 21 -1.21 13.90 9.84
CA LEU A 21 -0.82 12.56 10.28
C LEU A 21 -1.16 12.31 11.75
N ASP A 22 -1.12 13.36 12.58
CA ASP A 22 -1.47 13.27 14.01
C ASP A 22 -2.96 13.54 14.26
N GLU A 23 -3.57 14.42 13.45
CA GLU A 23 -4.97 14.84 13.59
C GLU A 23 -5.96 13.81 12.99
N GLU A 24 -5.60 13.17 11.87
CA GLU A 24 -6.49 12.28 11.12
C GLU A 24 -6.20 10.81 11.41
N SER A 25 -7.01 10.20 12.27
CA SER A 25 -6.83 8.81 12.69
C SER A 25 -6.94 7.77 11.56
N GLN A 26 -7.55 8.14 10.43
CA GLN A 26 -7.73 7.30 9.25
C GLN A 26 -6.56 7.41 8.25
N LEU A 27 -5.63 8.35 8.45
CA LEU A 27 -4.46 8.54 7.60
C LEU A 27 -3.26 7.78 8.21
N LEU A 28 -2.78 6.78 7.49
CA LEU A 28 -1.65 5.95 7.88
C LEU A 28 -0.40 6.28 7.06
N ARG A 29 0.74 6.31 7.74
CA ARG A 29 2.09 6.40 7.14
C ARG A 29 2.82 5.07 7.21
N PRO A 30 3.92 4.84 6.46
CA PRO A 30 4.67 3.61 6.62
C PRO A 30 5.18 3.45 8.06
N LEU A 31 4.80 2.35 8.71
CA LEU A 31 5.04 2.08 10.13
C LEU A 31 6.52 1.97 10.48
N ASN A 32 7.34 1.47 9.56
CA ASN A 32 8.76 1.23 9.75
C ASN A 32 9.65 2.47 9.52
N TYR A 33 9.08 3.67 9.69
CA TYR A 33 9.86 4.89 9.96
C TYR A 33 10.20 4.99 11.46
N PRO A 34 11.27 5.72 11.82
CA PRO A 34 11.69 5.88 13.21
C PRO A 34 10.53 6.32 14.14
N PRO A 35 10.53 5.90 15.42
CA PRO A 35 9.44 6.17 16.36
C PRO A 35 9.07 7.64 16.54
N GLU A 36 10.01 8.55 16.29
CA GLU A 36 9.83 10.00 16.39
C GLU A 36 9.03 10.59 15.22
N SER A 37 8.78 9.79 14.18
CA SER A 37 8.04 10.23 12.99
C SER A 37 6.55 10.37 13.29
N PRO A 38 5.90 11.50 12.91
CA PRO A 38 4.52 11.78 13.26
C PRO A 38 3.53 10.77 12.66
N GLY A 39 2.34 10.74 13.24
CA GLY A 39 1.23 9.88 12.88
C GLY A 39 1.44 8.40 13.18
N LYS A 40 0.54 7.60 12.61
CA LYS A 40 0.40 6.17 12.92
C LYS A 40 0.67 5.34 11.67
N GLY A 41 1.26 4.16 11.86
CA GLY A 41 1.45 3.20 10.77
C GLY A 41 0.44 2.08 10.70
N SER A 42 -0.47 2.03 11.67
CA SER A 42 -1.54 1.05 11.73
C SER A 42 -2.72 1.55 12.55
N GLY A 43 -3.88 0.91 12.36
CA GLY A 43 -5.09 1.19 13.13
C GLY A 43 -6.10 0.04 13.06
N VAL A 44 -7.06 0.03 13.99
CA VAL A 44 -8.23 -0.85 13.93
C VAL A 44 -9.45 0.03 13.66
N PHE A 45 -10.18 -0.30 12.61
CA PHE A 45 -11.32 0.45 12.10
C PHE A 45 -12.54 -0.45 12.12
N VAL A 46 -13.72 0.15 12.32
CA VAL A 46 -14.97 -0.61 12.40
C VAL A 46 -15.72 -0.43 11.09
N ALA A 47 -15.82 -1.51 10.32
CA ALA A 47 -16.61 -1.54 9.10
C ALA A 47 -18.12 -1.61 9.40
N ASN A 48 -18.92 -1.47 8.35
CA ASN A 48 -20.37 -1.64 8.43
C ASN A 48 -20.73 -2.96 9.13
N ARG A 49 -21.74 -2.94 10.01
CA ARG A 49 -22.17 -4.06 10.86
C ARG A 49 -21.21 -4.42 12.01
N GLY A 50 -20.28 -3.54 12.37
CA GLY A 50 -19.48 -3.68 13.59
C GLY A 50 -18.25 -4.59 13.46
N THR A 51 -17.88 -4.97 12.23
CA THR A 51 -16.70 -5.82 12.00
C THR A 51 -15.41 -5.01 12.13
N SER A 52 -14.54 -5.39 13.06
CA SER A 52 -13.23 -4.75 13.25
C SER A 52 -12.24 -5.21 12.18
N ILE A 53 -11.57 -4.27 11.51
CA ILE A 53 -10.56 -4.51 10.48
C ILE A 53 -9.29 -3.75 10.88
N ALA A 54 -8.16 -4.43 10.94
CA ALA A 54 -6.88 -3.77 11.11
C ALA A 54 -6.25 -3.44 9.76
N VAL A 55 -5.64 -2.26 9.65
CA VAL A 55 -4.86 -1.85 8.48
C VAL A 55 -3.45 -1.49 8.93
N VAL A 56 -2.45 -1.97 8.19
CA VAL A 56 -1.02 -1.71 8.42
C VAL A 56 -0.41 -1.19 7.13
N ASN A 57 0.33 -0.08 7.20
CA ASN A 57 1.08 0.46 6.06
C ASN A 57 2.58 0.27 6.33
N LEU A 58 3.31 -0.31 5.37
CA LEU A 58 4.74 -0.58 5.44
C LEU A 58 5.43 -0.06 4.17
N GLN A 59 6.72 0.22 4.26
CA GLN A 59 7.54 0.61 3.11
C GLN A 59 8.74 -0.32 2.94
N GLY A 60 8.97 -0.76 1.70
CA GLY A 60 10.16 -1.53 1.32
C GLY A 60 11.43 -0.68 1.35
N ARG A 61 12.58 -1.34 1.21
CA ARG A 61 13.90 -0.66 1.30
C ARG A 61 14.73 -0.84 0.05
N THR A 62 14.47 -1.89 -0.72
CA THR A 62 15.21 -2.16 -1.96
C THR A 62 14.87 -1.08 -2.99
N PHE A 63 15.89 -0.34 -3.44
CA PHE A 63 15.75 0.85 -4.32
C PHE A 63 14.99 2.04 -3.72
N MET A 64 14.81 2.05 -2.39
CA MET A 64 14.08 3.10 -1.66
C MET A 64 14.92 3.61 -0.48
N TYR A 65 14.34 4.51 0.33
CA TYR A 65 15.00 4.99 1.54
C TYR A 65 15.28 3.84 2.52
N SER A 66 16.50 3.84 3.07
CA SER A 66 16.90 2.92 4.14
C SER A 66 16.27 3.33 5.47
N ILE A 67 15.19 2.64 5.82
CA ILE A 67 14.47 2.77 7.10
C ILE A 67 14.46 1.42 7.85
N ASP A 68 13.70 1.30 8.92
CA ASP A 68 13.65 0.07 9.72
C ASP A 68 13.10 -1.11 8.91
N CYS A 69 13.46 -2.32 9.35
CA CYS A 69 13.11 -3.54 8.63
C CYS A 69 11.58 -3.75 8.59
N PRO A 70 10.92 -3.72 7.41
CA PRO A 70 9.46 -3.86 7.32
C PRO A 70 8.97 -5.23 7.77
N PHE A 71 9.80 -6.27 7.65
CA PHE A 71 9.48 -7.63 8.10
C PHE A 71 9.33 -7.68 9.62
N ARG A 72 10.34 -7.22 10.36
CA ARG A 72 10.34 -7.28 11.83
C ARG A 72 9.28 -6.36 12.44
N VAL A 73 9.19 -5.13 11.94
CA VAL A 73 8.21 -4.16 12.43
C VAL A 73 6.79 -4.60 12.07
N GLY A 74 6.59 -5.09 10.84
CA GLY A 74 5.30 -5.61 10.39
C GLY A 74 4.84 -6.84 11.16
N GLU A 75 5.73 -7.81 11.40
CA GLU A 75 5.44 -9.02 12.17
C GLU A 75 4.99 -8.69 13.61
N ALA A 76 5.78 -7.89 14.33
CA ALA A 76 5.45 -7.49 15.70
C ALA A 76 4.10 -6.75 15.78
N GLU A 77 3.82 -5.89 14.80
CA GLU A 77 2.56 -5.16 14.75
C GLU A 77 1.37 -6.07 14.41
N VAL A 78 1.53 -7.00 13.47
CA VAL A 78 0.52 -8.00 13.14
C VAL A 78 0.17 -8.83 14.38
N GLU A 79 1.17 -9.29 15.14
CA GLU A 79 0.94 -10.03 16.39
C GLU A 79 0.11 -9.23 17.40
N ARG A 80 0.43 -7.94 17.57
CA ARG A 80 -0.32 -7.03 18.45
C ARG A 80 -1.76 -6.84 17.99
N LEU A 81 -2.00 -6.71 16.69
CA LEU A 81 -3.33 -6.46 16.11
C LEU A 81 -4.22 -7.70 16.11
N ARG A 82 -3.65 -8.90 15.97
CA ARG A 82 -4.40 -10.17 15.97
C ARG A 82 -5.18 -10.43 17.25
N VAL A 83 -4.75 -9.84 18.38
CA VAL A 83 -5.50 -9.90 19.66
C VAL A 83 -6.84 -9.16 19.56
N LYS A 84 -6.96 -8.19 18.63
CA LYS A 84 -8.14 -7.33 18.47
C LYS A 84 -9.07 -7.77 17.35
N THR A 85 -8.51 -8.31 16.26
CA THR A 85 -9.28 -8.80 15.12
C THR A 85 -8.48 -9.83 14.31
N PRO A 86 -9.13 -10.88 13.77
CA PRO A 86 -8.49 -11.77 12.81
C PRO A 86 -8.31 -11.13 11.42
N ILE A 87 -8.99 -10.02 11.13
CA ILE A 87 -8.98 -9.37 9.82
C ILE A 87 -7.90 -8.28 9.78
N ILE A 88 -6.83 -8.53 9.03
CA ILE A 88 -5.69 -7.61 8.92
C ILE A 88 -5.31 -7.43 7.45
N ILE A 89 -5.27 -6.17 7.01
CA ILE A 89 -4.86 -5.78 5.66
C ILE A 89 -3.51 -5.05 5.77
N VAL A 90 -2.53 -5.50 4.99
CA VAL A 90 -1.21 -4.89 4.92
C VAL A 90 -1.02 -4.26 3.54
N ASP A 91 -0.73 -2.95 3.50
CA ASP A 91 -0.22 -2.26 2.31
C ASP A 91 1.31 -2.19 2.38
N ILE A 92 1.98 -2.82 1.42
CA ILE A 92 3.44 -2.76 1.26
C ILE A 92 3.82 -1.86 0.09
N HIS A 93 4.22 -0.63 0.43
CA HIS A 93 4.70 0.38 -0.50
C HIS A 93 6.17 0.14 -0.84
N ALA A 94 6.45 -0.54 -1.96
CA ALA A 94 7.80 -0.99 -2.27
C ALA A 94 8.11 -0.99 -3.78
N GLU A 95 9.38 -0.85 -4.15
CA GLU A 95 9.81 -0.95 -5.56
C GLU A 95 10.07 -2.41 -5.97
N ALA A 96 10.89 -3.14 -5.19
CA ALA A 96 11.31 -4.48 -5.58
C ALA A 96 10.19 -5.52 -5.41
N THR A 97 9.83 -6.18 -6.51
CA THR A 97 8.85 -7.28 -6.53
C THR A 97 9.22 -8.42 -5.59
N ALA A 98 10.51 -8.75 -5.49
CA ALA A 98 11.01 -9.79 -4.58
C ALA A 98 10.76 -9.43 -3.10
N GLU A 99 10.91 -8.17 -2.72
CA GLU A 99 10.67 -7.72 -1.34
C GLU A 99 9.18 -7.82 -0.98
N LYS A 100 8.29 -7.45 -1.91
CA LYS A 100 6.84 -7.59 -1.73
C LYS A 100 6.38 -9.03 -1.59
N GLN A 101 6.84 -9.90 -2.50
CA GLN A 101 6.52 -11.32 -2.44
C GLN A 101 7.07 -11.97 -1.17
N ALA A 102 8.32 -11.65 -0.80
CA ALA A 102 8.92 -12.18 0.43
C ALA A 102 8.14 -11.75 1.68
N LEU A 103 7.68 -10.50 1.76
CA LEU A 103 6.85 -10.06 2.88
C LEU A 103 5.49 -10.77 2.91
N ALA A 104 4.87 -10.99 1.76
CA ALA A 104 3.62 -11.73 1.67
C ALA A 104 3.77 -13.17 2.14
N TRP A 105 4.82 -13.87 1.71
CA TRP A 105 5.16 -15.22 2.19
C TRP A 105 5.49 -15.23 3.68
N HIS A 106 6.18 -14.20 4.17
CA HIS A 106 6.50 -14.07 5.58
C HIS A 106 5.22 -13.93 6.44
N LEU A 107 4.21 -13.20 5.96
CA LEU A 107 2.97 -12.95 6.70
C LEU A 107 1.82 -13.92 6.35
N ASP A 108 2.03 -14.91 5.48
CA ASP A 108 0.99 -15.82 5.03
C ASP A 108 0.34 -16.58 6.19
N GLY A 109 -0.99 -16.66 6.18
CA GLY A 109 -1.82 -17.23 7.24
C GLY A 109 -1.92 -16.38 8.51
N ARG A 110 -1.17 -15.27 8.59
CA ARG A 110 -1.20 -14.35 9.74
C ARG A 110 -2.03 -13.10 9.48
N VAL A 111 -2.22 -12.74 8.23
CA VAL A 111 -3.01 -11.58 7.77
C VAL A 111 -4.00 -11.99 6.68
N SER A 112 -5.04 -11.20 6.49
CA SER A 112 -6.05 -11.44 5.45
C SER A 112 -5.55 -11.11 4.07
N ALA A 113 -4.79 -10.00 3.94
CA ALA A 113 -4.25 -9.57 2.66
C ALA A 113 -2.92 -8.82 2.81
N VAL A 114 -2.03 -9.00 1.83
CA VAL A 114 -0.84 -8.19 1.59
C VAL A 114 -0.93 -7.62 0.19
N ILE A 115 -1.15 -6.31 0.09
CA ILE A 115 -1.36 -5.61 -1.18
C ILE A 115 -0.17 -4.71 -1.45
N GLY A 116 0.54 -4.93 -2.56
CA GLY A 116 1.63 -4.06 -2.95
C GLY A 116 1.17 -2.77 -3.61
N THR A 117 1.93 -1.69 -3.40
CA THR A 117 1.75 -0.38 -4.06
C THR A 117 3.13 0.17 -4.50
N HIS A 118 3.19 1.42 -4.99
CA HIS A 118 4.37 2.21 -5.42
C HIS A 118 4.68 2.21 -6.92
N THR A 119 4.67 1.05 -7.60
CA THR A 119 5.21 0.98 -8.98
C THR A 119 4.26 1.53 -10.05
N HIS A 120 3.02 1.83 -9.65
CA HIS A 120 1.94 2.42 -10.45
C HIS A 120 1.43 1.56 -11.62
N VAL A 121 1.95 0.34 -11.81
CA VAL A 121 1.50 -0.60 -12.83
C VAL A 121 0.85 -1.80 -12.14
N GLN A 122 -0.45 -2.01 -12.37
CA GLN A 122 -1.17 -3.14 -11.78
C GLN A 122 -0.61 -4.46 -12.32
N THR A 123 -0.21 -5.36 -11.42
CA THR A 123 0.26 -6.71 -11.79
C THR A 123 -0.91 -7.66 -12.00
N ALA A 124 -0.68 -8.81 -12.65
CA ALA A 124 -1.70 -9.84 -12.91
C ALA A 124 -1.43 -11.14 -12.14
N ASP A 125 -0.84 -11.02 -10.95
CA ASP A 125 -0.42 -12.12 -10.09
C ASP A 125 -1.29 -12.25 -8.84
N GLU A 126 -2.50 -11.68 -8.86
CA GLU A 126 -3.42 -11.76 -7.73
C GLU A 126 -3.76 -13.21 -7.41
N ARG A 127 -3.59 -13.60 -6.15
CA ARG A 127 -3.80 -14.97 -5.70
C ARG A 127 -4.08 -15.03 -4.21
N ILE A 128 -4.54 -16.19 -3.76
CA ILE A 128 -4.57 -16.54 -2.34
C ILE A 128 -3.39 -17.48 -2.10
N LEU A 129 -2.58 -17.17 -1.10
CA LEU A 129 -1.45 -17.98 -0.66
C LEU A 129 -1.94 -19.19 0.16
N PRO A 130 -1.13 -20.26 0.33
CA PRO A 130 -1.57 -21.49 1.02
C PRO A 130 -2.11 -21.29 2.44
N GLY A 131 -1.62 -20.30 3.18
CA GLY A 131 -2.12 -19.93 4.52
C GLY A 131 -3.46 -19.20 4.53
N GLY A 132 -3.95 -18.77 3.35
CA GLY A 132 -5.21 -18.05 3.19
C GLY A 132 -5.05 -16.53 3.07
N THR A 133 -3.83 -16.01 2.89
CA THR A 133 -3.59 -14.58 2.68
C THR A 133 -3.78 -14.21 1.21
N ALA A 134 -4.61 -13.20 0.91
CA ALA A 134 -4.69 -12.62 -0.42
C ALA A 134 -3.44 -11.80 -0.73
N PHE A 135 -2.93 -11.89 -1.95
CA PHE A 135 -1.72 -11.21 -2.37
C PHE A 135 -1.83 -10.68 -3.80
N ILE A 136 -1.23 -9.51 -4.05
CA ILE A 136 -0.91 -8.98 -5.37
C ILE A 136 0.38 -8.15 -5.26
N THR A 137 1.28 -8.26 -6.24
CA THR A 137 2.55 -7.53 -6.23
C THR A 137 2.37 -6.02 -6.38
N ASP A 138 1.43 -5.54 -7.20
CA ASP A 138 1.08 -4.11 -7.22
C ASP A 138 -0.37 -3.93 -7.64
N VAL A 139 -1.13 -3.16 -6.85
CA VAL A 139 -2.52 -2.82 -7.17
C VAL A 139 -2.61 -1.84 -8.35
N GLY A 140 -1.53 -1.12 -8.67
CA GLY A 140 -1.47 -0.09 -9.69
C GLY A 140 -1.87 1.29 -9.18
N MET A 141 -1.83 2.28 -10.07
CA MET A 141 -2.20 3.67 -9.77
C MET A 141 -3.65 3.97 -10.16
N THR A 142 -4.34 4.76 -9.34
CA THR A 142 -5.55 5.48 -9.79
C THR A 142 -5.15 6.87 -10.28
N GLY A 143 -5.31 7.14 -11.58
CA GLY A 143 -4.79 8.35 -12.21
C GLY A 143 -4.67 8.26 -13.73
N PRO A 144 -3.94 9.18 -14.37
CA PRO A 144 -3.82 9.25 -15.84
C PRO A 144 -3.02 8.08 -16.39
N THR A 145 -3.60 7.31 -17.31
CA THR A 145 -2.97 6.13 -17.93
C THR A 145 -2.17 6.48 -19.17
N ASP A 146 -2.57 7.53 -19.90
CA ASP A 146 -1.82 8.05 -21.06
C ASP A 146 -0.64 8.91 -20.60
N SER A 147 0.18 8.35 -19.73
CA SER A 147 1.25 8.99 -18.98
C SER A 147 2.46 8.06 -18.84
N VAL A 148 3.54 8.55 -18.23
CA VAL A 148 4.63 7.69 -17.73
C VAL A 148 4.56 7.76 -16.21
N ILE A 149 3.94 6.75 -15.59
CA ILE A 149 3.87 6.64 -14.12
C ILE A 149 3.17 7.87 -13.49
N GLY A 150 2.20 8.48 -14.20
CA GLY A 150 1.48 9.69 -13.79
C GLY A 150 2.05 11.00 -14.36
N LEU A 151 3.27 10.98 -14.90
CA LEU A 151 3.94 12.15 -15.48
C LEU A 151 3.56 12.35 -16.95
N ASP A 152 3.50 13.61 -17.39
CA ASP A 152 3.36 13.97 -18.81
C ASP A 152 4.43 13.25 -19.66
N ARG A 153 3.96 12.58 -20.73
CA ARG A 153 4.81 11.74 -21.60
C ARG A 153 5.99 12.51 -22.20
N LYS A 154 5.79 13.77 -22.62
CA LYS A 154 6.84 14.58 -23.24
C LYS A 154 7.90 14.97 -22.23
N ILE A 155 7.50 15.31 -21.01
CA ILE A 155 8.42 15.63 -19.91
C ILE A 155 9.21 14.40 -19.49
N ALA A 156 8.54 13.25 -19.33
CA ALA A 156 9.20 11.98 -19.01
C ALA A 156 10.27 11.62 -20.05
N LEU A 157 9.90 11.65 -21.34
CA LEU A 157 10.83 11.36 -22.44
C LEU A 157 12.02 12.31 -22.47
N LYS A 158 11.81 13.62 -22.26
CA LYS A 158 12.90 14.59 -22.20
C LYS A 158 13.90 14.28 -21.09
N ARG A 159 13.44 13.86 -19.92
CA ARG A 159 14.32 13.48 -18.79
C ARG A 159 15.23 12.33 -19.17
N PHE A 160 14.67 11.27 -19.78
CA PHE A 160 15.47 10.11 -20.20
C PHE A 160 16.40 10.41 -21.38
N LEU A 161 15.93 11.16 -22.38
CA LEU A 161 16.73 11.46 -23.57
C LEU A 161 17.86 12.46 -23.29
N GLN A 162 17.65 13.43 -22.40
CA GLN A 162 18.61 14.50 -22.13
C GLN A 162 19.45 14.26 -20.87
N GLY A 163 19.05 13.32 -19.99
CA GLY A 163 19.76 13.02 -18.76
C GLY A 163 19.77 14.18 -17.73
N ILE A 164 18.91 15.18 -17.90
CA ILE A 164 18.82 16.34 -16.99
C ILE A 164 17.43 16.49 -16.36
N PRO A 165 17.32 17.14 -15.19
CA PRO A 165 16.03 17.38 -14.56
C PRO A 165 15.13 18.29 -15.39
N HIS A 166 13.87 17.89 -15.52
CA HIS A 166 12.78 18.74 -16.00
C HIS A 166 11.73 18.89 -14.91
N ARG A 167 11.07 20.05 -14.87
CA ARG A 167 9.96 20.32 -13.93
C ARG A 167 8.85 19.28 -14.14
N TYR A 168 8.39 18.69 -13.04
CA TYR A 168 7.35 17.68 -13.09
C TYR A 168 6.02 18.30 -13.52
N ARG A 169 5.31 17.62 -14.41
CA ARG A 169 3.97 17.99 -14.87
C ARG A 169 3.11 16.73 -14.88
N ILE A 170 2.05 16.72 -14.08
CA ILE A 170 1.12 15.59 -13.99
C ILE A 170 0.29 15.54 -15.27
N ALA A 171 0.06 14.33 -15.79
CA ALA A 171 -0.84 14.11 -16.91
C ALA A 171 -2.32 14.22 -16.48
N SER A 172 -3.23 14.47 -17.43
CA SER A 172 -4.67 14.62 -17.15
C SER A 172 -5.56 13.64 -17.92
N GLU A 173 -5.02 12.98 -18.94
CA GLU A 173 -5.82 12.22 -19.91
C GLU A 173 -5.95 10.75 -19.53
N ASN A 174 -7.04 10.12 -20.00
CA ASN A 174 -7.33 8.69 -19.81
C ASN A 174 -7.18 8.26 -18.34
N LEU A 175 -7.93 8.92 -17.46
CA LEU A 175 -7.98 8.56 -16.05
C LEU A 175 -8.51 7.12 -15.93
N ARG A 176 -7.87 6.33 -15.07
CA ARG A 176 -8.33 4.99 -14.73
C ARG A 176 -8.23 4.77 -13.25
N LEU A 177 -9.16 3.98 -12.73
CA LEU A 177 -9.14 3.45 -11.37
C LEU A 177 -8.57 2.04 -11.40
N ASN A 178 -7.52 1.83 -10.60
CA ASN A 178 -7.02 0.50 -10.29
C ASN A 178 -7.28 0.18 -8.82
N ALA A 179 -7.82 -1.00 -8.55
CA ALA A 179 -8.10 -1.48 -7.20
C ALA A 179 -8.08 -3.02 -7.16
N VAL A 180 -8.18 -3.58 -5.96
CA VAL A 180 -8.49 -5.00 -5.75
C VAL A 180 -9.70 -5.14 -4.85
N LEU A 181 -10.55 -6.11 -5.17
CA LEU A 181 -11.64 -6.55 -4.31
C LEU A 181 -11.22 -7.86 -3.64
N VAL A 182 -11.17 -7.86 -2.31
CA VAL A 182 -10.84 -9.03 -1.51
C VAL A 182 -12.07 -9.45 -0.70
N ALA A 183 -12.50 -10.70 -0.85
CA ALA A 183 -13.50 -11.30 0.02
C ALA A 183 -12.81 -12.03 1.17
N ILE A 184 -13.25 -11.79 2.40
CA ILE A 184 -12.63 -12.30 3.62
C ILE A 184 -13.71 -12.98 4.46
N ASP A 185 -13.41 -14.17 4.96
CA ASP A 185 -14.19 -14.87 5.96
C ASP A 185 -14.01 -14.18 7.33
N VAL A 186 -15.11 -13.71 7.91
CA VAL A 186 -15.06 -12.85 9.11
C VAL A 186 -14.64 -13.59 10.38
N GLU A 187 -14.87 -14.90 10.45
CA GLU A 187 -14.55 -15.71 11.63
C GLU A 187 -13.07 -16.10 11.64
N THR A 188 -12.55 -16.51 10.48
CA THR A 188 -11.19 -17.01 10.34
C THR A 188 -10.18 -15.92 9.95
N GLY A 189 -10.64 -14.81 9.38
CA GLY A 189 -9.79 -13.76 8.81
C GLY A 189 -9.12 -14.14 7.50
N LYS A 190 -9.42 -15.31 6.92
CA LYS A 190 -8.81 -15.78 5.67
C LYS A 190 -9.49 -15.17 4.46
N ALA A 191 -8.70 -14.84 3.44
CA ALA A 191 -9.25 -14.46 2.15
C ALA A 191 -9.84 -15.67 1.42
N THR A 192 -11.01 -15.48 0.81
CA THR A 192 -11.70 -16.49 -0.01
C THR A 192 -11.69 -16.15 -1.48
N LYS A 193 -11.48 -14.87 -1.84
CA LYS A 193 -11.33 -14.40 -3.22
C LYS A 193 -10.50 -13.12 -3.27
N ILE A 194 -9.71 -12.95 -4.31
CA ILE A 194 -9.14 -11.67 -4.73
C ILE A 194 -9.45 -11.45 -6.22
N GLN A 195 -9.82 -10.24 -6.60
CA GLN A 195 -10.10 -9.86 -7.97
C GLN A 195 -9.57 -8.45 -8.24
N ARG A 196 -8.81 -8.28 -9.33
CA ARG A 196 -8.41 -6.96 -9.80
C ARG A 196 -9.57 -6.19 -10.41
N ILE A 197 -9.54 -4.90 -10.18
CA ILE A 197 -10.43 -3.90 -10.77
C ILE A 197 -9.56 -2.93 -11.56
N ASN A 198 -9.94 -2.70 -12.80
CA ASN A 198 -9.34 -1.70 -13.68
C ASN A 198 -10.47 -1.09 -14.51
N LEU A 199 -10.85 0.15 -14.18
CA LEU A 199 -12.00 0.85 -14.76
C LEU A 199 -11.57 2.20 -15.35
N PRO A 200 -12.22 2.67 -16.43
CA PRO A 200 -12.10 4.06 -16.87
C PRO A 200 -12.76 5.03 -15.86
#